data_AF-A0ABD5STA6-F1
#
_entry.id   AF-A0ABD5STA6-F1
#
_cell.length_a   1.000
_cell.length_b   1.000
_cell.length_c   1.000
_cell.angle_alpha   90.00
_cell.angle_beta   90.00
_cell.angle_gamma   90.00
#
_symmetry.space_group_name_H-M   'P 1'
#
loop_
_entity.id
_entity.type
_entity.pdbx_description
1 polymer ?
#
loop_
_entity_poly.entity_id
_entity_poly.type
_entity_poly.pdbx_seq_one_letter_code
_entity_poly.pdbx_strand_id
1 'polypeptide(L)'
;MTSLDNVSTEDLRQVLAEVEGKKPSQRLMAAINYLEEDGATLQEVAERYGYTAGWLSRWLDRLERLADEPFEEVVYDEPREGRPSELSEHEHEQFVEALHGTPEDVGLDAPAWSVPLARHYLVEEFNVEYCERHVRRLMSEAGLSCST
;
A
#
# COMPACT_ATOMS: atom_id res chain seq x y z
N MET A 1 -12.22 -3.14 22.44
CA MET A 1 -11.16 -3.50 23.39
C MET A 1 -10.27 -2.27 23.46
N THR A 2 -10.04 -1.70 24.64
CA THR A 2 -9.33 -0.42 24.81
C THR A 2 -8.34 -0.55 25.96
N SER A 3 -7.41 -1.47 25.78
CA SER A 3 -6.19 -1.68 26.57
C SER A 3 -5.27 -2.53 25.69
N LEU A 4 -3.94 -2.35 25.83
CA LEU A 4 -2.99 -3.30 25.26
C LEU A 4 -2.91 -4.50 26.22
N ASP A 5 -3.32 -5.68 25.77
CA ASP A 5 -3.34 -6.92 26.55
C ASP A 5 -2.01 -7.69 26.39
N ASN A 6 -1.38 -7.64 25.20
CA ASN A 6 -0.18 -8.44 24.90
C ASN A 6 1.10 -7.61 24.85
N VAL A 7 1.00 -6.28 24.84
CA VAL A 7 2.13 -5.36 24.69
C VAL A 7 2.17 -4.41 25.89
N SER A 8 3.32 -4.34 26.57
CA SER A 8 3.50 -3.47 27.73
C SER A 8 3.91 -2.05 27.33
N THR A 9 3.75 -1.09 28.24
CA THR A 9 4.27 0.28 28.05
C THR A 9 5.79 0.33 27.91
N GLU A 10 6.51 -0.62 28.50
CA GLU A 10 7.97 -0.73 28.35
C GLU A 10 8.36 -1.18 26.94
N ASP A 11 7.62 -2.14 26.36
CA ASP A 11 7.84 -2.58 24.97
C ASP A 11 7.64 -1.41 24.00
N LEU A 12 6.59 -0.61 24.20
CA LEU A 12 6.36 0.60 23.41
C LEU A 12 7.50 1.62 23.55
N ARG A 13 8.12 1.74 24.73
CA ARG A 13 9.26 2.64 24.97
C ARG A 13 10.53 2.15 24.29
N GLN A 14 10.77 0.84 24.30
CA GLN A 14 11.89 0.25 23.58
C GLN A 14 11.75 0.55 22.08
N VAL A 15 10.57 0.29 21.50
CA VAL A 15 10.30 0.62 20.10
C VAL A 15 10.41 2.12 19.84
N LEU A 16 9.93 2.97 20.76
CA LEU A 16 10.03 4.43 20.62
C LEU A 16 11.49 4.92 20.52
N ALA A 17 12.43 4.23 21.17
CA ALA A 17 13.85 4.56 21.09
C ALA A 17 14.48 4.20 19.73
N GLU A 18 13.88 3.26 18.99
CA GLU A 18 14.39 2.78 17.70
C GLU A 18 13.73 3.47 16.50
N VAL A 19 12.46 3.92 16.62
CA VAL A 19 11.75 4.53 15.49
C VAL A 19 12.25 5.93 15.14
N GLU A 20 12.28 6.22 13.84
CA GLU A 20 12.59 7.53 13.31
C GLU A 20 11.36 8.21 12.72
N GLY A 21 11.31 9.54 12.86
CA GLY A 21 10.29 10.37 12.24
C GLY A 21 9.07 10.64 13.12
N LYS A 22 8.47 11.82 12.88
CA LYS A 22 7.44 12.39 13.75
C LYS A 22 6.20 11.51 13.92
N LYS A 23 5.71 10.88 12.85
CA LYS A 23 4.46 10.11 12.88
C LYS A 23 4.58 8.81 13.69
N PRO A 24 5.56 7.93 13.42
CA PRO A 24 5.89 6.77 14.27
C PRO A 24 5.99 7.14 15.76
N SER A 25 6.79 8.15 16.09
CA SER A 25 6.97 8.56 17.50
C SER A 25 5.68 9.07 18.13
N GLN A 26 4.86 9.84 17.41
CA GLN A 26 3.56 10.32 17.94
C GLN A 26 2.58 9.19 18.24
N ARG A 27 2.58 8.11 17.43
CA ARG A 27 1.71 6.95 17.63
C ARG A 27 2.03 6.24 18.95
N LEU A 28 3.32 5.97 19.16
CA LEU A 28 3.82 5.34 20.37
C LEU A 28 3.64 6.23 21.61
N MET A 29 4.00 7.51 21.53
CA MET A 29 3.82 8.44 22.65
C MET A 29 2.35 8.62 23.04
N ALA A 30 1.43 8.66 22.08
CA ALA A 30 0.00 8.75 22.39
C ALA A 30 -0.51 7.48 23.09
N ALA A 31 -0.07 6.30 22.66
CA ALA A 31 -0.41 5.04 23.32
C ALA A 31 0.17 4.97 24.74
N ILE A 32 1.46 5.29 24.92
CA ILE A 32 2.12 5.33 26.23
C ILE A 32 1.37 6.29 27.17
N ASN A 33 1.11 7.52 26.74
CA ASN A 33 0.39 8.50 27.57
C ASN A 33 -1.01 8.02 27.96
N TYR A 34 -1.73 7.35 27.05
CA TYR A 34 -3.05 6.79 27.37
C TYR A 34 -2.99 5.68 28.42
N LEU A 35 -1.96 4.82 28.35
CA LEU A 35 -1.79 3.69 29.27
C LEU A 35 -1.26 4.11 30.64
N GLU A 36 -0.50 5.22 30.72
CA GLU A 36 0.07 5.71 31.98
C GLU A 36 -0.81 6.74 32.71
N GLU A 37 -1.70 7.42 32.00
CA GLU A 37 -2.58 8.44 32.60
C GLU A 37 -3.89 7.82 33.09
N ASP A 38 -3.95 7.54 34.40
CA ASP A 38 -5.15 7.02 35.05
C ASP A 38 -6.39 7.90 34.79
N GLY A 39 -7.42 7.29 34.21
CA GLY A 39 -8.71 7.92 33.95
C GLY A 39 -8.75 8.82 32.70
N ALA A 40 -7.66 8.91 31.93
CA ALA A 40 -7.67 9.64 30.67
C ALA A 40 -8.57 8.95 29.63
N THR A 41 -9.30 9.74 28.87
CA THR A 41 -10.06 9.24 27.72
C THR A 41 -9.20 9.24 26.45
N LEU A 42 -9.54 8.36 25.51
CA LEU A 42 -8.91 8.33 24.18
C LEU A 42 -8.95 9.70 23.49
N GLN A 43 -10.04 10.45 23.68
CA GLN A 43 -10.22 11.77 23.07
C GLN A 43 -9.24 12.78 23.65
N GLU A 44 -9.17 12.90 24.98
CA GLU A 44 -8.25 13.83 25.66
C GLU A 44 -6.79 13.57 25.29
N VAL A 45 -6.40 12.30 25.17
CA VAL A 45 -5.04 11.96 24.74
C VAL A 45 -4.82 12.29 23.27
N ALA A 46 -5.70 11.86 22.37
CA ALA A 46 -5.54 12.09 20.93
C ALA A 46 -5.51 13.59 20.55
N GLU A 47 -6.33 14.41 21.22
CA GLU A 47 -6.41 15.85 20.94
C GLU A 47 -5.10 16.58 21.23
N ARG A 48 -4.31 16.14 22.22
CA ARG A 48 -2.96 16.70 22.49
C ARG A 48 -1.99 16.52 21.32
N TYR A 49 -2.24 15.53 20.47
CA TYR A 49 -1.46 15.25 19.27
C TYR A 49 -2.11 15.79 17.99
N GLY A 50 -3.30 16.42 18.10
CA GLY A 50 -4.05 16.96 16.97
C GLY A 50 -4.86 15.91 16.21
N TYR A 51 -5.22 14.79 16.85
CA TYR A 51 -5.98 13.69 16.24
C TYR A 51 -7.29 13.41 17.00
N THR A 52 -8.12 12.52 16.46
CA THR A 52 -9.40 12.11 17.05
C THR A 52 -9.27 10.84 17.89
N ALA A 53 -10.23 10.57 18.78
CA ALA A 53 -10.26 9.34 19.58
C ALA A 53 -10.16 8.06 18.71
N GLY A 54 -10.79 8.05 17.54
CA GLY A 54 -10.73 6.92 16.61
C GLY A 54 -9.35 6.70 15.99
N TRP A 55 -8.53 7.74 15.88
CA TRP A 55 -7.13 7.59 15.48
C TRP A 55 -6.35 6.83 16.55
N LEU A 56 -6.49 7.20 17.83
CA LEU A 56 -5.77 6.54 18.92
C LEU A 56 -6.28 5.10 19.15
N SER A 57 -7.59 4.87 19.10
CA SER A 57 -8.16 3.51 19.18
C SER A 57 -7.54 2.59 18.14
N ARG A 58 -7.49 3.03 16.87
CA ARG A 58 -6.90 2.24 15.78
C ARG A 58 -5.42 1.93 16.02
N TRP A 59 -4.68 2.88 16.60
CA TRP A 59 -3.27 2.65 16.91
C TRP A 59 -3.07 1.72 18.08
N LEU A 60 -3.90 1.76 19.11
CA LEU A 60 -3.88 0.76 20.18
C LEU A 60 -4.13 -0.64 19.60
N ASP A 61 -5.19 -0.80 18.79
CA ASP A 61 -5.49 -2.07 18.13
C ASP A 61 -4.33 -2.56 17.24
N ARG A 62 -3.65 -1.65 16.53
CA ARG A 62 -2.51 -2.00 15.66
C ARG A 62 -1.25 -2.33 16.46
N LEU A 63 -0.98 -1.62 17.55
CA LEU A 63 0.23 -1.79 18.36
C LEU A 63 0.26 -3.12 19.12
N GLU A 64 -0.89 -3.77 19.36
CA GLU A 64 -0.97 -5.15 19.84
C GLU A 64 -0.13 -6.13 19.01
N ARG A 65 0.01 -5.88 17.70
CA ARG A 65 0.78 -6.72 16.78
C ARG A 65 2.27 -6.75 17.11
N LEU A 66 2.79 -5.79 17.89
CA LEU A 66 4.19 -5.80 18.35
C LEU A 66 4.53 -7.04 19.19
N ALA A 67 3.53 -7.78 19.71
CA ALA A 67 3.76 -9.04 20.40
C ALA A 67 4.33 -10.14 19.46
N ASP A 68 3.97 -10.11 18.18
CA ASP A 68 4.28 -11.19 17.22
C ASP A 68 4.96 -10.68 15.92
N GLU A 69 4.98 -9.38 15.67
CA GLU A 69 5.44 -8.74 14.43
C GLU A 69 6.53 -7.68 14.67
N PRO A 70 7.48 -7.50 13.73
CA PRO A 70 8.53 -6.49 13.84
C PRO A 70 7.97 -5.07 13.82
N PHE A 71 8.59 -4.15 14.58
CA PHE A 71 8.05 -2.81 14.74
C PHE A 71 8.03 -2.00 13.45
N GLU A 72 8.90 -2.31 12.49
CA GLU A 72 8.96 -1.68 11.18
C GLU A 72 7.65 -1.86 10.40
N GLU A 73 7.01 -3.01 10.52
CA GLU A 73 5.74 -3.34 9.84
C GLU A 73 4.52 -2.78 10.62
N VAL A 74 4.64 -2.70 11.94
CA VAL A 74 3.54 -2.30 12.82
C VAL A 74 3.43 -0.78 12.95
N VAL A 75 4.54 -0.10 13.23
CA VAL A 75 4.55 1.32 13.62
C VAL A 75 4.61 2.25 12.41
N TYR A 76 5.31 1.87 11.35
CA TYR A 76 5.30 2.65 10.13
C TYR A 76 4.00 2.42 9.36
N ASP A 77 3.61 3.41 8.56
CA ASP A 77 2.61 3.10 7.54
C ASP A 77 3.26 2.11 6.59
N GLU A 78 2.57 1.02 6.26
CA GLU A 78 2.95 0.20 5.10
C GLU A 78 3.18 1.17 3.92
N PRO A 79 4.27 0.98 3.15
CA PRO A 79 4.42 1.70 1.90
C PRO A 79 3.10 1.56 1.17
N ARG A 80 2.42 2.68 0.96
CA ARG A 80 1.29 2.70 0.05
C ARG A 80 1.93 2.49 -1.31
N GLU A 81 2.05 1.23 -1.71
CA GLU A 81 2.10 0.89 -3.11
C GLU A 81 0.81 1.48 -3.66
N GLY A 82 0.89 2.69 -4.20
CA GLY A 82 -0.18 3.20 -5.05
C GLY A 82 -0.46 2.14 -6.10
N ARG A 83 -1.64 2.20 -6.75
CA ARG A 83 -1.87 1.41 -7.97
C ARG A 83 -0.59 1.49 -8.80
N PRO A 84 0.07 0.37 -9.13
CA PRO A 84 1.33 0.41 -9.85
C PRO A 84 1.12 1.29 -11.08
N SER A 85 1.80 2.43 -11.10
CA SER A 85 1.73 3.34 -12.24
C SER A 85 2.50 2.77 -13.41
N GLU A 86 3.31 1.73 -13.16
CA GLU A 86 4.19 1.10 -14.12
C GLU A 86 4.21 -0.42 -13.92
N LEU A 87 4.35 -1.17 -15.03
CA LEU A 87 4.58 -2.62 -14.99
C LEU A 87 5.94 -2.92 -14.34
N SER A 88 6.00 -3.93 -13.48
CA SER A 88 7.27 -4.56 -13.10
C SER A 88 7.93 -5.22 -14.32
N GLU A 89 9.22 -5.56 -14.22
CA GLU A 89 9.95 -6.25 -15.31
C GLU A 89 9.25 -7.56 -15.73
N HIS A 90 8.74 -8.32 -14.77
CA HIS A 90 8.03 -9.57 -15.05
C HIS A 90 6.65 -9.36 -15.69
N GLU A 91 5.90 -8.34 -15.26
CA GLU A 91 4.62 -7.98 -15.89
C GLU A 91 4.84 -7.41 -17.29
N HIS A 92 5.93 -6.67 -17.50
CA HIS A 92 6.33 -6.18 -18.82
C HIS A 92 6.65 -7.34 -19.77
N GLU A 93 7.40 -8.35 -19.32
CA GLU A 93 7.66 -9.56 -20.11
C GLU A 93 6.37 -10.30 -20.47
N GLN A 94 5.47 -10.51 -19.50
CA GLN A 94 4.16 -11.13 -19.73
C GLN A 94 3.31 -10.35 -20.74
N PHE A 95 3.30 -9.02 -20.62
CA PHE A 95 2.60 -8.16 -21.57
C PHE A 95 3.16 -8.26 -22.99
N VAL A 96 4.49 -8.27 -23.13
CA VAL A 96 5.15 -8.45 -24.45
C VAL A 96 4.87 -9.83 -25.03
N GLU A 97 4.88 -10.88 -24.22
CA GLU A 97 4.56 -12.24 -24.64
C GLU A 97 3.11 -12.34 -25.13
N ALA A 98 2.15 -11.74 -24.41
CA ALA A 98 0.76 -11.66 -24.83
C ALA A 98 0.60 -10.93 -26.17
N LEU A 99 1.37 -9.86 -26.39
CA LEU A 99 1.38 -9.12 -27.66
C LEU A 99 1.95 -9.92 -28.84
N HIS A 100 2.76 -10.96 -28.60
CA HIS A 100 3.23 -11.88 -29.66
C HIS A 100 2.19 -12.93 -30.04
N GLY A 101 1.18 -13.15 -29.20
CA GLY A 101 -0.01 -13.93 -29.51
C GLY A 101 -1.14 -13.11 -30.13
N THR A 102 -2.34 -13.68 -30.11
CA THR A 102 -3.57 -12.99 -30.50
C THR A 102 -4.37 -12.53 -29.29
N PRO A 103 -5.22 -11.51 -29.40
CA PRO A 103 -6.09 -11.13 -28.29
C PRO A 103 -7.00 -12.28 -27.82
N GLU A 104 -7.38 -13.21 -28.70
CA GLU A 104 -8.19 -14.38 -28.36
C GLU A 104 -7.49 -15.29 -27.34
N ASP A 105 -6.15 -15.39 -27.40
CA ASP A 105 -5.34 -16.22 -26.49
C ASP A 105 -5.44 -15.74 -25.03
N VAL A 106 -5.74 -14.45 -24.84
CA VAL A 106 -5.97 -13.82 -23.52
C VAL A 106 -7.44 -13.55 -23.25
N GLY A 107 -8.36 -14.15 -24.02
CA GLY A 107 -9.81 -14.05 -23.80
C GLY A 107 -10.48 -12.78 -24.34
N LEU A 108 -9.81 -12.03 -25.22
CA LEU A 108 -10.37 -10.85 -25.87
C LEU A 108 -10.88 -11.18 -27.28
N ASP A 109 -12.16 -10.89 -27.55
CA ASP A 109 -12.81 -11.13 -28.85
C ASP A 109 -12.41 -10.06 -29.88
N ALA A 110 -11.19 -10.19 -30.42
CA ALA A 110 -10.68 -9.31 -31.47
C ALA A 110 -9.64 -10.01 -32.36
N PRO A 111 -9.64 -9.74 -33.68
CA PRO A 111 -8.75 -10.42 -34.63
C PRO A 111 -7.28 -9.97 -34.55
N ALA A 112 -6.99 -8.82 -33.91
CA ALA A 112 -5.64 -8.29 -33.78
C ALA A 112 -5.53 -7.29 -32.62
N TRP A 113 -4.33 -7.16 -32.08
CA TRP A 113 -4.02 -6.16 -31.06
C TRP A 113 -4.18 -4.74 -31.61
N SER A 114 -4.96 -3.93 -30.89
CA SER A 114 -5.09 -2.49 -31.11
C SER A 114 -4.68 -1.73 -29.85
N VAL A 115 -4.32 -0.45 -29.97
CA VAL A 115 -3.92 0.37 -28.81
C VAL A 115 -5.02 0.41 -27.73
N PRO A 116 -6.32 0.60 -28.06
CA PRO A 116 -7.37 0.54 -27.05
C PRO A 116 -7.49 -0.84 -26.37
N LEU A 117 -7.27 -1.92 -27.13
CA LEU A 117 -7.37 -3.28 -26.63
C LEU A 117 -6.20 -3.65 -25.71
N ALA A 118 -4.98 -3.28 -26.09
CA ALA A 118 -3.79 -3.43 -25.26
C ALA A 118 -3.90 -2.59 -23.97
N ARG A 119 -4.47 -1.38 -24.05
CA ARG A 119 -4.76 -0.56 -22.86
C ARG A 119 -5.78 -1.24 -21.95
N HIS A 120 -6.82 -1.84 -22.51
CA HIS A 120 -7.82 -2.57 -21.71
C HIS A 120 -7.19 -3.77 -21.01
N TYR A 121 -6.39 -4.55 -21.72
CA TYR A 121 -5.64 -5.68 -21.18
C TYR A 121 -4.72 -5.28 -20.01
N LEU A 122 -4.00 -4.15 -20.14
CA LEU A 122 -3.15 -3.62 -19.07
C LEU A 122 -3.91 -3.28 -17.79
N VAL A 123 -5.16 -2.81 -17.93
CA VAL A 123 -6.01 -2.47 -16.79
C VAL A 123 -6.60 -3.72 -16.15
N GLU A 124 -7.05 -4.69 -16.94
CA GLU A 124 -7.68 -5.91 -16.42
C GLU A 124 -6.66 -6.86 -15.77
N GLU A 125 -5.53 -7.13 -16.43
CA GLU A 125 -4.56 -8.12 -15.93
C GLU A 125 -3.58 -7.54 -14.90
N PHE A 126 -3.12 -6.31 -15.12
CA PHE A 126 -2.04 -5.72 -14.31
C PHE A 126 -2.52 -4.53 -13.47
N ASN A 127 -3.79 -4.11 -13.61
CA ASN A 127 -4.33 -2.94 -12.92
C ASN A 127 -3.53 -1.64 -13.21
N VAL A 128 -2.85 -1.57 -14.36
CA VAL A 128 -2.03 -0.43 -14.79
C VAL A 128 -2.77 0.38 -15.85
N GLU A 129 -2.86 1.70 -15.66
CA GLU A 129 -3.46 2.60 -16.64
C GLU A 129 -2.42 3.51 -17.29
N TYR A 130 -2.18 3.28 -18.58
CA TYR A 130 -1.32 4.13 -19.41
C TYR A 130 -2.13 4.97 -20.40
N CYS A 131 -1.56 6.11 -20.79
CA CYS A 131 -2.07 6.88 -21.93
C CYS A 131 -1.75 6.16 -23.25
N GLU A 132 -2.58 6.36 -24.28
CA GLU A 132 -2.43 5.68 -25.58
C GLU A 132 -1.04 5.82 -26.22
N ARG A 133 -0.39 6.97 -26.00
CA ARG A 133 0.97 7.22 -26.50
C ARG A 133 1.99 6.25 -25.87
N HIS A 134 1.84 5.97 -24.58
CA HIS A 134 2.71 5.04 -23.87
C HIS A 134 2.40 3.60 -24.30
N VAL A 135 1.13 3.20 -24.35
CA VAL A 135 0.74 1.87 -24.84
C VAL A 135 1.26 1.61 -26.25
N ARG A 136 1.13 2.58 -27.16
CA ARG A 136 1.71 2.48 -28.51
C ARG A 136 3.22 2.30 -28.50
N ARG A 137 3.93 2.97 -27.58
CA ARG A 137 5.38 2.80 -27.43
C ARG A 137 5.72 1.38 -27.00
N LEU A 138 5.03 0.82 -26.00
CA LEU A 138 5.24 -0.55 -25.54
C LEU A 138 4.96 -1.57 -26.65
N MET A 139 3.87 -1.37 -27.40
CA MET A 139 3.55 -2.22 -28.55
C MET A 139 4.63 -2.15 -29.64
N SER A 140 5.17 -0.96 -29.93
CA SER A 140 6.28 -0.79 -30.86
C SER A 140 7.59 -1.43 -30.38
N GLU A 141 7.89 -1.33 -29.08
CA GLU A 141 9.05 -1.98 -28.44
C GLU A 141 8.92 -3.51 -28.49
N ALA A 142 7.70 -4.04 -28.41
CA ALA A 142 7.38 -5.45 -28.61
C ALA A 142 7.46 -5.91 -30.09
N GLY A 143 7.71 -4.99 -31.04
CA GLY A 143 7.83 -5.29 -32.47
C GLY A 143 6.51 -5.23 -33.25
N LEU A 144 5.41 -4.79 -32.64
CA LEU A 144 4.14 -4.60 -33.32
C LEU A 144 4.08 -3.23 -34.00
N SER A 145 3.70 -3.24 -35.28
CA SER A 145 3.43 -2.02 -36.04
C SER A 145 1.94 -1.68 -35.94
N CYS A 146 1.56 -0.82 -35.00
CA CYS A 146 0.15 -0.40 -34.88
C CYS A 146 -0.22 0.53 -36.05
N SER A 147 -0.99 0.02 -37.01
CA SER A 147 -1.76 0.88 -37.92
C SER A 147 -2.74 1.70 -37.08
N THR A 148 -2.69 3.02 -37.22
CA THR A 148 -3.64 3.94 -36.58
C THR A 148 -5.04 3.76 -37.16
#